data_AF-A0A0F8R4N5-F1
#
_entry.id   AF-A0A0F8R4N5-F1
#
_cell.length_a   1.000
_cell.length_b   1.000
_cell.length_c   1.000
_cell.angle_alpha   90.00
_cell.angle_beta   90.00
_cell.angle_gamma   90.00
#
_symmetry.space_group_name_H-M   'P 1'
#
loop_
_entity.id
_entity.type
_entity.pdbx_description
1 polymer ?
#
loop_
_entity_poly.entity_id
_entity_poly.type
_entity_poly.pdbx_seq_one_letter_code
_entity_poly.pdbx_strand_id
1 'polypeptide(L)'
;MKRFAAVSLAALMLLTVFASAASAADVIEIRGPVYNGSDINNIIDTYGENNALTIDATKFAAFYYDIDDNVTTETLSILAVPGTEGNVIGEGGIVYETTIQQVDYEFYRPAAGWSNYSLIGFFAEKYIPINPDKADKLAKLVLDSDDKYTIRTGEQLDLGEGYAIEAKQVDVDGEKVWLEFTKDGEFVDDEI
;
A
#
# COMPACT_ATOMS: atom_id res chain seq x y z
N MET A 1 -12.05 57.96 -5.55
CA MET A 1 -11.37 56.64 -5.68
C MET A 1 -10.09 56.60 -4.83
N LYS A 2 -10.17 56.41 -3.49
CA LYS A 2 -8.99 56.22 -2.61
C LYS A 2 -9.29 55.47 -1.28
N ARG A 3 -10.25 54.54 -1.25
CA ARG A 3 -10.56 53.78 -0.02
C ARG A 3 -10.83 52.26 -0.19
N PHE A 4 -10.58 51.69 -1.36
CA PHE A 4 -10.82 50.26 -1.61
C PHE A 4 -9.55 49.39 -1.62
N ALA A 5 -8.35 49.96 -1.46
CA ALA A 5 -7.10 49.20 -1.53
C ALA A 5 -6.55 48.69 -0.18
N ALA A 6 -7.11 49.14 0.96
CA ALA A 6 -6.55 48.84 2.28
C ALA A 6 -7.15 47.59 2.95
N VAL A 7 -8.34 47.14 2.53
CA VAL A 7 -9.06 46.03 3.20
C VAL A 7 -8.70 44.67 2.60
N SER A 8 -8.26 44.61 1.34
CA SER A 8 -7.82 43.35 0.72
C SER A 8 -6.46 42.86 1.21
N LEU A 9 -5.59 43.75 1.69
CA LEU A 9 -4.24 43.36 2.14
C LEU A 9 -4.23 42.75 3.55
N ALA A 10 -5.16 43.17 4.42
CA ALA A 10 -5.30 42.60 5.76
C ALA A 10 -5.90 41.19 5.74
N ALA A 11 -6.82 40.91 4.81
CA ALA A 11 -7.39 39.57 4.63
C ALA A 11 -6.37 38.56 4.07
N LEU A 12 -5.42 39.01 3.25
CA LEU A 12 -4.37 38.15 2.69
C LEU A 12 -3.27 37.83 3.73
N MET A 13 -2.93 38.77 4.62
CA MET A 13 -1.96 38.54 5.70
C MET A 13 -2.50 37.67 6.85
N LEU A 14 -3.82 37.53 6.99
CA LEU A 14 -4.43 36.61 7.96
C LEU A 14 -4.45 35.14 7.49
N LEU A 15 -4.32 34.91 6.17
CA LEU A 15 -4.25 33.56 5.60
C LEU A 15 -2.83 32.95 5.62
N THR A 16 -1.79 33.75 5.86
CA THR A 16 -0.40 33.25 5.93
C THR A 16 0.05 32.85 7.34
N VAL A 17 -0.79 33.02 8.37
CA VAL A 17 -0.45 32.71 9.78
C VAL A 17 -0.82 31.27 10.19
N PHE A 18 -1.43 30.50 9.29
CA PHE A 18 -1.60 29.05 9.44
C PHE A 18 -0.80 28.25 8.41
N ALA A 19 0.43 28.70 8.10
CA ALA A 19 1.48 27.72 7.85
C ALA A 19 1.70 27.00 9.17
N SER A 20 0.84 26.02 9.47
CA SER A 20 1.12 25.01 10.47
C SER A 20 2.56 24.60 10.23
N ALA A 21 3.43 24.90 11.20
CA ALA A 21 4.76 24.36 11.23
C ALA A 21 4.56 22.85 11.09
N ALA A 22 4.79 22.33 9.88
CA ALA A 22 4.96 20.92 9.69
C ALA A 22 6.10 20.59 10.64
N SER A 23 5.80 19.89 11.73
CA SER A 23 6.85 19.29 12.52
C SER A 23 7.66 18.51 11.51
N ALA A 24 8.95 18.81 11.38
CA ALA A 24 9.84 17.93 10.65
C ALA A 24 9.71 16.57 11.36
N ALA A 25 8.87 15.70 10.81
CA ALA A 25 8.88 14.30 11.18
C ALA A 25 10.29 13.83 10.87
N ASP A 26 10.90 13.05 11.76
CA ASP A 26 12.16 12.38 11.46
C ASP A 26 11.93 11.54 10.19
N VAL A 27 12.43 12.05 9.05
CA VAL A 27 12.32 11.35 7.77
C VAL A 27 13.36 10.24 7.81
N ILE A 28 12.89 9.01 7.96
CA ILE A 28 13.74 7.82 7.83
C ILE A 28 13.93 7.56 6.34
N GLU A 29 15.19 7.46 5.92
CA GLU A 29 15.55 7.13 4.54
C GLU A 29 15.99 5.67 4.46
N ILE A 30 15.29 4.88 3.64
CA ILE A 30 15.72 3.55 3.23
C ILE A 30 16.40 3.68 1.87
N ARG A 31 17.67 3.25 1.77
CA ARG A 31 18.49 3.40 0.57
C ARG A 31 18.61 2.08 -0.18
N GLY A 32 18.61 2.16 -1.50
CA GLY A 32 19.03 1.06 -2.38
C GLY A 32 20.55 1.02 -2.59
N PRO A 33 21.03 0.08 -3.42
CA PRO A 33 22.44 -0.04 -3.77
C PRO A 33 22.92 1.16 -4.59
N VAL A 34 24.22 1.40 -4.56
CA VAL A 34 24.88 2.44 -5.35
C VAL A 34 25.33 1.86 -6.69
N TYR A 35 24.98 2.53 -7.77
CA TYR A 35 25.43 2.22 -9.14
C TYR A 35 26.33 3.34 -9.64
N ASN A 36 27.57 3.02 -10.02
CA ASN A 36 28.60 4.01 -10.36
C ASN A 36 29.19 3.76 -11.74
N GLY A 37 29.35 4.81 -12.54
CA GLY A 37 29.92 4.73 -13.89
C GLY A 37 30.19 6.11 -14.47
N SER A 38 30.85 6.16 -15.62
CA SER A 38 31.22 7.42 -16.29
C SER A 38 30.02 8.13 -16.94
N ASP A 39 29.00 7.37 -17.29
CA ASP A 39 27.73 7.80 -17.86
C ASP A 39 26.67 6.72 -17.60
N ILE A 40 25.40 7.03 -17.87
CA ILE A 40 24.29 6.13 -17.59
C ILE A 40 24.30 4.86 -18.45
N ASN A 41 24.76 4.93 -19.70
CA ASN A 41 24.87 3.72 -20.54
C ASN A 41 25.94 2.79 -19.97
N ASN A 42 27.08 3.32 -19.52
CA ASN A 42 28.11 2.54 -18.83
C ASN A 42 27.60 1.91 -17.53
N ILE A 43 26.76 2.61 -16.76
CA ILE A 43 26.10 2.05 -15.57
C ILE A 43 25.18 0.89 -15.95
N ILE A 44 24.33 1.07 -16.97
CA ILE A 44 23.42 0.02 -17.45
C ILE A 44 24.21 -1.18 -17.96
N ASP A 45 25.26 -0.98 -18.74
CA ASP A 45 26.11 -2.06 -19.27
C ASP A 45 26.84 -2.84 -18.17
N THR A 46 27.16 -2.18 -17.05
CA THR A 46 27.93 -2.78 -15.95
C THR A 46 27.05 -3.54 -14.97
N TYR A 47 25.85 -3.02 -14.65
CA TYR A 47 24.99 -3.54 -13.57
C TYR A 47 23.65 -4.08 -14.05
N GLY A 48 23.30 -3.81 -15.30
CA GLY A 48 22.06 -4.23 -15.93
C GLY A 48 22.27 -5.36 -16.94
N GLU A 49 21.16 -5.76 -17.55
CA GLU A 49 21.12 -6.74 -18.62
C GLU A 49 20.07 -6.28 -19.65
N ASN A 50 20.19 -6.71 -20.91
CA ASN A 50 19.20 -6.40 -21.95
C ASN A 50 18.88 -4.89 -22.07
N ASN A 51 19.89 -4.03 -21.98
CA ASN A 51 19.76 -2.57 -22.02
C ASN A 51 18.93 -1.98 -20.86
N ALA A 52 18.83 -2.67 -19.73
CA ALA A 52 18.08 -2.23 -18.56
C ALA A 52 18.83 -2.53 -17.26
N LEU A 53 18.95 -1.52 -16.39
CA LEU A 53 19.29 -1.72 -14.99
C LEU A 53 17.99 -1.86 -14.19
N THR A 54 17.65 -3.07 -13.76
CA THR A 54 16.44 -3.34 -12.98
C THR A 54 16.76 -3.57 -11.50
N ILE A 55 16.06 -2.83 -10.66
CA ILE A 55 16.11 -2.85 -9.20
C ILE A 55 14.80 -3.43 -8.70
N ASP A 56 14.84 -4.58 -8.05
CA ASP A 56 13.69 -5.26 -7.45
C ASP A 56 13.86 -5.31 -5.91
N ALA A 57 12.94 -5.97 -5.20
CA ALA A 57 12.99 -6.06 -3.74
C ALA A 57 14.22 -6.83 -3.20
N THR A 58 14.90 -7.64 -4.00
CA THR A 58 16.15 -8.31 -3.59
C THR A 58 17.32 -7.33 -3.52
N LYS A 59 17.23 -6.21 -4.25
CA LYS A 59 18.23 -5.14 -4.31
C LYS A 59 17.83 -3.95 -3.43
N PHE A 60 16.56 -3.56 -3.45
CA PHE A 60 16.07 -2.39 -2.73
C PHE A 60 15.06 -2.77 -1.63
N ALA A 61 15.53 -2.75 -0.39
CA ALA A 61 14.79 -3.20 0.79
C ALA A 61 13.54 -2.37 1.13
N ALA A 62 13.28 -1.26 0.44
CA ALA A 62 12.04 -0.52 0.62
C ALA A 62 10.87 -1.16 -0.14
N PHE A 63 11.13 -1.87 -1.24
CA PHE A 63 10.05 -2.52 -1.98
C PHE A 63 9.43 -3.65 -1.18
N TYR A 64 8.13 -3.85 -1.41
CA TYR A 64 7.37 -4.91 -0.75
C TYR A 64 8.03 -6.27 -0.98
N TYR A 65 8.23 -7.00 0.12
CA TYR A 65 8.67 -8.39 0.11
C TYR A 65 7.90 -9.17 1.18
N ASP A 66 7.25 -10.23 0.74
CA ASP A 66 6.69 -11.26 1.62
C ASP A 66 7.73 -12.36 1.80
N ILE A 67 8.19 -12.58 3.04
CA ILE A 67 9.25 -13.55 3.32
C ILE A 67 8.72 -14.99 3.36
N ASP A 68 7.46 -15.18 3.74
CA ASP A 68 6.88 -16.50 3.93
C ASP A 68 6.52 -17.13 2.58
N ASP A 69 5.92 -16.32 1.70
CA ASP A 69 5.57 -16.73 0.33
C ASP A 69 6.68 -16.45 -0.70
N ASN A 70 7.74 -15.76 -0.28
CA ASN A 70 8.82 -15.30 -1.16
C ASN A 70 8.28 -14.49 -2.37
N VAL A 71 7.35 -13.56 -2.10
CA VAL A 71 6.64 -12.76 -3.10
C VAL A 71 7.16 -11.33 -3.13
N THR A 72 7.37 -10.81 -4.34
CA THR A 72 7.72 -9.40 -4.62
C THR A 72 6.80 -8.87 -5.70
N THR A 73 6.58 -7.56 -5.75
CA THR A 73 5.67 -6.96 -6.73
C THR A 73 6.26 -5.81 -7.53
N GLU A 74 7.26 -5.12 -6.97
CA GLU A 74 7.75 -3.84 -7.48
C GLU A 74 9.11 -3.97 -8.16
N THR A 75 9.29 -3.23 -9.25
CA THR A 75 10.59 -2.98 -9.86
C THR A 75 10.75 -1.51 -10.25
N LEU A 76 11.98 -1.01 -10.19
CA LEU A 76 12.39 0.27 -10.76
C LEU A 76 13.51 0.00 -11.76
N SER A 77 13.30 0.42 -13.00
CA SER A 77 14.24 0.20 -14.10
C SER A 77 14.75 1.51 -14.69
N ILE A 78 16.05 1.54 -15.00
CA ILE A 78 16.66 2.57 -15.85
C ILE A 78 17.01 1.90 -17.18
N LEU A 79 16.41 2.39 -18.27
CA LEU A 79 16.51 1.81 -19.61
C LEU A 79 17.43 2.65 -20.52
N ALA A 80 18.23 1.99 -21.34
CA ALA A 80 19.04 2.65 -22.37
C ALA A 80 18.16 2.97 -23.58
N VAL A 81 17.51 4.13 -23.54
CA VAL A 81 16.62 4.65 -24.59
C VAL A 81 17.26 5.81 -25.35
N PRO A 82 16.79 6.17 -26.56
CA PRO A 82 17.28 7.34 -27.29
C PRO A 82 17.28 8.60 -26.42
N GLY A 83 18.39 9.35 -26.45
CA GLY A 83 18.60 10.54 -25.62
C GLY A 83 19.22 10.26 -24.24
N THR A 84 19.49 8.99 -23.91
CA THR A 84 20.28 8.62 -22.72
C THR A 84 21.76 8.86 -22.97
N GLU A 85 22.33 9.87 -22.31
CA GLU A 85 23.73 10.28 -22.48
C GLU A 85 24.25 11.00 -21.23
N GLY A 86 25.50 10.74 -20.85
CA GLY A 86 26.10 11.35 -19.67
C GLY A 86 25.28 11.02 -18.42
N ASN A 87 24.75 12.06 -17.76
CA ASN A 87 23.88 11.94 -16.60
C ASN A 87 22.38 12.19 -16.92
N VAL A 88 22.00 12.17 -18.18
CA VAL A 88 20.62 12.36 -18.65
C VAL A 88 20.01 11.01 -19.02
N ILE A 89 18.86 10.70 -18.44
CA ILE A 89 18.04 9.54 -18.84
C ILE A 89 17.05 10.04 -19.89
N GLY A 90 16.99 9.37 -21.04
CA GLY A 90 16.05 9.72 -22.10
C GLY A 90 14.59 9.54 -21.68
N GLU A 91 13.67 10.15 -22.43
CA GLU A 91 12.23 10.05 -22.14
C GLU A 91 11.76 8.59 -22.12
N GLY A 92 10.99 8.22 -21.09
CA GLY A 92 10.57 6.82 -20.87
C GLY A 92 11.68 5.90 -20.35
N GLY A 93 12.87 6.43 -20.07
CA GLY A 93 14.01 5.65 -19.57
C GLY A 93 13.98 5.35 -18.07
N ILE A 94 13.02 5.89 -17.31
CA ILE A 94 12.77 5.49 -15.91
C ILE A 94 11.39 4.86 -15.86
N VAL A 95 11.33 3.59 -15.47
CA VAL A 95 10.08 2.83 -15.40
C VAL A 95 9.95 2.23 -14.02
N TYR A 96 8.92 2.65 -13.29
CA TYR A 96 8.42 1.95 -12.11
C TYR A 96 7.29 1.03 -12.56
N GLU A 97 7.39 -0.25 -12.24
CA GLU A 97 6.39 -1.25 -12.54
C GLU A 97 6.02 -2.00 -11.26
N THR A 98 4.73 -2.25 -11.08
CA THR A 98 4.23 -3.13 -10.02
C THR A 98 3.18 -4.07 -10.58
N THR A 99 3.20 -5.32 -10.13
CA THR A 99 2.30 -6.38 -10.60
C THR A 99 1.61 -7.04 -9.42
N ILE A 100 0.31 -7.29 -9.55
CA ILE A 100 -0.46 -8.03 -8.56
C ILE A 100 0.13 -9.43 -8.39
N GLN A 101 0.31 -9.85 -7.14
CA GLN A 101 0.70 -11.20 -6.77
C GLN A 101 -0.31 -11.77 -5.79
N GLN A 102 -0.21 -13.08 -5.53
CA GLN A 102 -1.00 -13.75 -4.49
C GLN A 102 -0.10 -14.16 -3.34
N VAL A 103 -0.62 -14.04 -2.12
CA VAL A 103 -0.01 -14.55 -0.88
C VAL A 103 -1.04 -15.36 -0.12
N ASP A 104 -0.57 -16.32 0.66
CA ASP A 104 -1.43 -17.13 1.49
C ASP A 104 -2.07 -16.27 2.61
N TYR A 105 -3.29 -16.63 3.03
CA TYR A 105 -3.86 -16.05 4.25
C TYR A 105 -3.08 -16.54 5.46
N GLU A 106 -2.98 -15.72 6.51
CA GLU A 106 -2.41 -16.15 7.79
C GLU A 106 -3.19 -17.39 8.31
N PHE A 107 -4.52 -17.36 8.20
CA PHE A 107 -5.37 -18.54 8.43
C PHE A 107 -5.41 -19.47 7.20
N TYR A 108 -4.29 -20.13 6.89
CA TYR A 108 -4.20 -21.02 5.72
C TYR A 108 -5.02 -22.32 5.88
N ARG A 109 -6.20 -22.37 5.24
CA ARG A 109 -7.09 -23.56 5.16
C ARG A 109 -7.80 -23.67 3.80
N PRO A 110 -7.12 -24.16 2.74
CA PRO A 110 -7.68 -24.20 1.39
C PRO A 110 -9.00 -24.99 1.26
N ALA A 111 -9.15 -26.09 2.01
CA ALA A 111 -10.38 -26.89 2.00
C ALA A 111 -11.61 -26.15 2.54
N ALA A 112 -11.41 -25.06 3.29
CA ALA A 112 -12.45 -24.17 3.79
C ALA A 112 -12.56 -22.86 3.00
N GLY A 113 -11.87 -22.75 1.86
CA GLY A 113 -11.85 -21.55 1.01
C GLY A 113 -10.77 -20.52 1.36
N TRP A 114 -9.95 -20.77 2.40
CA TRP A 114 -8.88 -19.87 2.84
C TRP A 114 -7.55 -20.32 2.24
N SER A 115 -7.32 -20.01 0.96
CA SER A 115 -6.04 -20.29 0.30
C SER A 115 -5.18 -19.03 0.29
N ASN A 116 -5.48 -18.10 -0.61
CA ASN A 116 -4.69 -16.91 -0.83
C ASN A 116 -5.56 -15.68 -1.15
N TYR A 117 -4.95 -14.51 -1.09
CA TYR A 117 -5.53 -13.25 -1.57
C TYR A 117 -4.53 -12.49 -2.43
N SER A 118 -5.05 -11.57 -3.24
CA SER A 118 -4.22 -10.70 -4.08
C SER A 118 -3.65 -9.54 -3.27
N LEU A 119 -2.40 -9.18 -3.54
CA LEU A 119 -1.76 -7.97 -3.01
C LEU A 119 -0.97 -7.25 -4.11
N ILE A 120 -0.63 -6.01 -3.82
CA ILE A 120 0.29 -5.22 -4.63
C ILE A 120 1.11 -4.27 -3.75
N GLY A 121 2.42 -4.19 -4.00
CA GLY A 121 3.26 -3.12 -3.48
C GLY A 121 3.07 -1.88 -4.35
N PHE A 122 2.78 -0.73 -3.74
CA PHE A 122 2.62 0.52 -4.45
C PHE A 122 3.40 1.62 -3.74
N PHE A 123 4.49 2.04 -4.38
CA PHE A 123 5.48 2.96 -3.84
C PHE A 123 5.96 2.56 -2.43
N ALA A 124 6.47 1.32 -2.30
CA ALA A 124 7.01 0.76 -1.05
C ALA A 124 5.99 0.52 0.08
N GLU A 125 4.69 0.54 -0.22
CA GLU A 125 3.64 0.19 0.74
C GLU A 125 2.77 -0.96 0.24
N LYS A 126 2.35 -1.84 1.16
CA LYS A 126 1.38 -2.92 0.87
C LYS A 126 -0.03 -2.35 0.64
N TYR A 127 -0.68 -2.83 -0.40
CA TYR A 127 -2.09 -2.60 -0.72
C TYR A 127 -2.77 -3.89 -1.20
N ILE A 128 -4.10 -3.90 -1.09
CA ILE A 128 -4.96 -4.97 -1.57
C ILE A 128 -5.75 -4.45 -2.79
N PRO A 129 -5.61 -5.06 -3.97
CA PRO A 129 -6.48 -4.76 -5.09
C PRO A 129 -7.89 -5.29 -4.81
N ILE A 130 -8.90 -4.41 -4.84
CA ILE A 130 -10.30 -4.80 -4.55
C ILE A 130 -10.88 -5.72 -5.64
N ASN A 131 -10.28 -5.70 -6.83
CA ASN A 131 -10.52 -6.67 -7.88
C ASN A 131 -9.16 -7.30 -8.22
N PRO A 132 -9.02 -8.63 -8.10
CA PRO A 132 -7.73 -9.32 -8.20
C PRO A 132 -7.05 -9.18 -9.57
N ASP A 133 -7.81 -8.82 -10.61
CA ASP A 133 -7.29 -8.66 -11.98
C ASP A 133 -6.97 -7.19 -12.34
N LYS A 134 -7.13 -6.25 -11.39
CA LYS A 134 -7.03 -4.81 -11.66
C LYS A 134 -6.20 -4.06 -10.62
N ALA A 135 -5.08 -3.49 -11.08
CA ALA A 135 -4.14 -2.74 -10.24
C ALA A 135 -4.52 -1.26 -10.01
N ASP A 136 -5.67 -0.80 -10.51
CA ASP A 136 -6.08 0.62 -10.48
C ASP A 136 -7.02 0.98 -9.31
N LYS A 137 -7.46 0.01 -8.52
CA LYS A 137 -8.33 0.21 -7.36
C LYS A 137 -7.82 -0.54 -6.15
N LEU A 138 -7.26 0.20 -5.20
CA LEU A 138 -6.49 -0.33 -4.08
C LEU A 138 -7.11 0.07 -2.74
N ALA A 139 -7.02 -0.81 -1.75
CA ALA A 139 -7.39 -0.57 -0.36
C ALA A 139 -6.25 -0.99 0.59
N LYS A 140 -6.30 -0.52 1.84
CA LYS A 140 -5.40 -1.00 2.90
C LYS A 140 -5.94 -2.30 3.50
N LEU A 141 -5.04 -3.19 3.87
CA LEU A 141 -5.36 -4.39 4.63
C LEU A 141 -5.58 -3.99 6.09
N VAL A 142 -6.74 -4.30 6.65
CA VAL A 142 -7.06 -4.03 8.06
C VAL A 142 -6.65 -5.22 8.94
N LEU A 143 -7.01 -6.44 8.53
CA LEU A 143 -6.78 -7.66 9.30
C LEU A 143 -6.53 -8.86 8.39
N ASP A 144 -5.50 -9.63 8.72
CA ASP A 144 -5.17 -10.96 8.21
C ASP A 144 -4.60 -11.72 9.43
N SER A 145 -5.34 -12.69 9.96
CA SER A 145 -5.07 -13.28 11.29
C SER A 145 -5.63 -14.70 11.39
N ASP A 146 -4.94 -15.56 12.13
CA ASP A 146 -5.37 -16.90 12.53
C ASP A 146 -5.71 -17.04 14.03
N ASP A 147 -5.72 -15.90 14.74
CA ASP A 147 -5.99 -15.85 16.18
C ASP A 147 -7.39 -16.34 16.54
N LYS A 148 -7.52 -16.92 17.73
CA LYS A 148 -8.79 -17.43 18.24
C LYS A 148 -9.45 -16.44 19.18
N TYR A 149 -10.68 -16.06 18.84
CA TYR A 149 -11.53 -15.19 19.64
C TYR A 149 -12.76 -15.94 20.15
N THR A 150 -13.22 -15.58 21.34
CA THR A 150 -14.51 -16.00 21.88
C THR A 150 -15.39 -14.77 22.03
N ILE A 151 -16.45 -14.68 21.24
CA ILE A 151 -17.40 -13.57 21.27
C ILE A 151 -18.66 -14.05 21.98
N ARG A 152 -19.07 -13.38 23.07
CA ARG A 152 -20.36 -13.67 23.69
C ARG A 152 -21.47 -12.97 22.94
N THR A 153 -22.69 -13.47 23.05
CA THR A 153 -23.83 -12.84 22.40
C THR A 153 -24.04 -11.41 22.92
N GLY A 154 -24.15 -10.46 21.99
CA GLY A 154 -24.23 -9.02 22.27
C GLY A 154 -22.90 -8.34 22.60
N GLU A 155 -21.77 -9.05 22.56
CA GLU A 155 -20.43 -8.44 22.59
C GLU A 155 -19.90 -8.24 21.17
N GLN A 156 -19.17 -7.14 20.96
CA GLN A 156 -18.52 -6.81 19.70
C GLN A 156 -17.03 -7.16 19.76
N LEU A 157 -16.52 -7.76 18.68
CA LEU A 157 -15.10 -7.87 18.41
C LEU A 157 -14.70 -6.75 17.45
N ASP A 158 -13.85 -5.83 17.93
CA ASP A 158 -13.22 -4.79 17.12
C ASP A 158 -12.16 -5.43 16.21
N LEU A 159 -12.31 -5.21 14.89
CA LEU A 159 -11.38 -5.68 13.87
C LEU A 159 -10.35 -4.61 13.49
N GLY A 160 -10.49 -3.38 13.99
CA GLY A 160 -9.65 -2.24 13.67
C GLY A 160 -10.30 -1.26 12.69
N GLU A 161 -9.77 -0.04 12.68
CA GLU A 161 -10.25 1.08 11.86
C GLU A 161 -11.76 1.37 11.98
N GLY A 162 -12.45 0.95 13.05
CA GLY A 162 -13.89 1.12 13.23
C GLY A 162 -14.76 0.03 12.61
N TYR A 163 -14.16 -1.04 12.08
CA TYR A 163 -14.88 -2.26 11.68
C TYR A 163 -15.07 -3.20 12.88
N ALA A 164 -16.26 -3.78 13.04
CA ALA A 164 -16.52 -4.74 14.11
C ALA A 164 -17.50 -5.84 13.70
N ILE A 165 -17.39 -7.01 14.33
CA ILE A 165 -18.36 -8.11 14.23
C ILE A 165 -19.02 -8.40 15.58
N GLU A 166 -20.32 -8.68 15.56
CA GLU A 166 -21.12 -9.01 16.75
C GLU A 166 -21.80 -10.37 16.57
N ALA A 167 -21.71 -11.23 17.58
CA ALA A 167 -22.57 -12.41 17.63
C ALA A 167 -23.95 -12.00 18.16
N LYS A 168 -24.96 -11.89 17.29
CA LYS A 168 -26.31 -11.48 17.68
C LYS A 168 -27.01 -12.59 18.46
N GLN A 169 -27.02 -13.79 17.89
CA GLN A 169 -27.73 -14.95 18.44
C GLN A 169 -27.02 -16.25 18.06
N VAL A 170 -27.24 -17.26 18.89
CA VAL A 170 -26.89 -18.66 18.61
C VAL A 170 -28.19 -19.45 18.59
N ASP A 171 -28.30 -20.40 17.67
CA ASP A 171 -29.50 -21.25 17.60
C ASP A 171 -29.64 -22.18 18.83
N VAL A 172 -30.82 -22.79 18.97
CA VAL A 172 -31.14 -23.61 20.14
C VAL A 172 -30.27 -24.86 20.25
N ASP A 173 -29.80 -25.37 19.12
CA ASP A 173 -28.95 -26.57 19.04
C ASP A 173 -27.46 -26.23 19.27
N GLY A 174 -27.08 -24.95 19.16
CA GLY A 174 -25.70 -24.47 19.35
C GLY A 174 -24.79 -24.72 18.15
N GLU A 175 -25.36 -24.88 16.96
CA GLU A 175 -24.67 -25.24 15.72
C GLU A 175 -24.62 -24.09 14.71
N LYS A 176 -25.41 -23.03 14.90
CA LYS A 176 -25.47 -21.85 14.03
C LYS A 176 -25.36 -20.56 14.81
N VAL A 177 -24.76 -19.54 14.22
CA VAL A 177 -24.56 -18.23 14.82
C VAL A 177 -24.92 -17.13 13.84
N TRP A 178 -25.78 -16.20 14.25
CA TRP A 178 -26.07 -15.00 13.47
C TRP A 178 -25.01 -13.94 13.80
N LEU A 179 -24.20 -13.59 12.80
CA LEU A 179 -23.18 -12.55 12.88
C LEU A 179 -23.65 -11.27 12.18
N GLU A 180 -23.35 -10.12 12.78
CA GLU A 180 -23.58 -8.79 12.21
C GLU A 180 -22.23 -8.08 12.04
N PHE A 181 -22.01 -7.49 10.86
CA PHE A 181 -20.84 -6.70 10.52
C PHE A 181 -21.20 -5.20 10.48
N THR A 182 -20.38 -4.40 11.15
CA THR A 182 -20.62 -2.95 11.30
C THR A 182 -19.39 -2.12 10.96
N LYS A 183 -19.62 -0.87 10.58
CA LYS A 183 -18.60 0.16 10.39
C LYS A 183 -19.00 1.42 11.14
N ASP A 184 -18.19 1.84 12.10
CA ASP A 184 -18.43 3.01 12.94
C ASP A 184 -19.80 2.94 13.66
N GLY A 185 -20.21 1.72 14.03
CA GLY A 185 -21.50 1.42 14.66
C GLY A 185 -22.70 1.33 13.72
N GLU A 186 -22.52 1.62 12.43
CA GLU A 186 -23.57 1.50 11.41
C GLU A 186 -23.57 0.10 10.80
N PHE A 187 -24.77 -0.42 10.53
CA PHE A 187 -24.97 -1.73 9.90
C PHE A 187 -24.38 -1.75 8.48
N VAL A 188 -23.64 -2.81 8.17
CA VAL A 188 -23.11 -3.07 6.82
C VAL A 188 -23.75 -4.32 6.23
N ASP A 189 -23.67 -5.44 6.95
CA ASP A 189 -24.18 -6.75 6.50
C ASP A 189 -24.40 -7.72 7.67
N ASP A 190 -25.12 -8.82 7.44
CA ASP A 190 -25.33 -9.90 8.41
C ASP A 190 -25.52 -11.27 7.76
N GLU A 191 -25.18 -12.35 8.47
CA GLU A 191 -25.30 -13.73 7.97
C GLU A 191 -25.47 -14.78 9.10
N ILE A 192 -26.11 -15.91 8.80
CA ILE A 192 -26.38 -17.04 9.73
C ILE A 192 -25.55 -18.30 9.39
#